data_AF-A0A2D0W7Y6-F1
#
_entry.id   AF-A0A2D0W7Y6-F1
#
_cell.length_a   1.000
_cell.length_b   1.000
_cell.length_c   1.000
_cell.angle_alpha   90.00
_cell.angle_beta   90.00
_cell.angle_gamma   90.00
#
_symmetry.space_group_name_H-M   'P 1'
#
loop_
_entity.id
_entity.type
_entity.pdbx_description
1 polymer ?
#
loop_
_entity_poly.entity_id
_entity_poly.type
_entity_poly.pdbx_seq_one_letter_code
_entity_poly.pdbx_strand_id
1 'polypeptide(L)'
;NREYYLLRNTAIKVIRHFGIVGECNIQYALNPNSEEFYIIEVNARLSRSSALASKATGYPLAYVAAKLALGIPLPTIKNSVTGVTTACFEPSLDYCVVKIPRWDLAKFNRVSTKIGSSMKSVGEVMAIGRNFEEAFQKALRMVDENVNGFDPYLNNVNENELQEPTDKRMFVLAAALKKNYTIDKLYELTKIDRWFLQKLKNIIDHYRILESISSGSIPFEILKYAKQIGFSDKQIAAAIKST
;
A
#
# COMPACT_ATOMS: atom_id res chain seq x y z
N ASN A 1 -7.65 -18.38 -3.53
CA ASN A 1 -7.05 -18.33 -4.89
C ASN A 1 -8.04 -18.37 -6.05
N ARG A 2 -9.30 -18.81 -5.88
CA ARG A 2 -10.27 -18.90 -7.00
C ARG A 2 -10.51 -17.54 -7.67
N GLU A 3 -10.82 -16.50 -6.89
CA GLU A 3 -11.03 -15.13 -7.37
C GLU A 3 -9.81 -14.58 -8.12
N TYR A 4 -8.60 -14.81 -7.59
CA TYR A 4 -7.35 -14.41 -8.26
C TYR A 4 -7.24 -15.01 -9.67
N TYR A 5 -7.49 -16.31 -9.82
CA TYR A 5 -7.44 -16.96 -11.14
C TYR A 5 -8.58 -16.53 -12.06
N LEU A 6 -9.76 -16.23 -11.51
CA LEU A 6 -10.90 -15.66 -12.26
C LEU A 6 -10.51 -14.32 -12.90
N LEU A 7 -9.98 -13.39 -12.09
CA LEU A 7 -9.54 -12.08 -12.56
C LEU A 7 -8.34 -12.20 -13.52
N ARG A 8 -7.34 -13.02 -13.21
CA ARG A 8 -6.18 -13.28 -14.08
C ARG A 8 -6.59 -13.80 -15.45
N ASN A 9 -7.44 -14.82 -15.50
CA ASN A 9 -7.91 -15.40 -16.76
C ASN A 9 -8.74 -14.40 -17.57
N THR A 10 -9.53 -13.58 -16.88
CA THR A 10 -10.30 -12.50 -17.52
C THR A 10 -9.38 -11.45 -18.14
N ALA A 11 -8.33 -11.02 -17.43
CA ALA A 11 -7.32 -10.11 -17.96
C ALA A 11 -6.73 -10.65 -19.27
N ILE A 12 -6.23 -11.89 -19.25
CA ILE A 12 -5.63 -12.50 -20.44
C ILE A 12 -6.61 -12.56 -21.62
N LYS A 13 -7.88 -12.90 -21.37
CA LYS A 13 -8.91 -12.95 -22.42
C LYS A 13 -9.17 -11.57 -23.04
N VAL A 14 -9.32 -10.53 -22.21
CA VAL A 14 -9.59 -9.16 -22.67
C VAL A 14 -8.43 -8.60 -23.48
N ILE A 15 -7.19 -8.75 -22.97
CA ILE A 15 -6.00 -8.22 -23.65
C ILE A 15 -5.77 -8.92 -25.00
N ARG A 16 -6.04 -10.24 -25.08
CA ARG A 16 -6.01 -10.98 -26.36
C ARG A 16 -7.08 -10.49 -27.33
N HIS A 17 -8.30 -10.24 -26.85
CA HIS A 17 -9.39 -9.74 -27.67
C HIS A 17 -9.08 -8.35 -28.27
N PHE A 18 -8.45 -7.47 -27.51
CA PHE A 18 -7.99 -6.16 -28.00
C PHE A 18 -6.74 -6.22 -28.88
N GLY A 19 -6.07 -7.37 -29.00
CA GLY A 19 -4.87 -7.50 -29.83
C GLY A 19 -3.67 -6.68 -29.33
N ILE A 20 -3.58 -6.43 -28.02
CA ILE A 20 -2.50 -5.62 -27.45
C ILE A 20 -1.18 -6.41 -27.48
N VAL A 21 -0.13 -5.80 -28.04
CA VAL A 21 1.23 -6.32 -28.05
C VAL A 21 2.13 -5.35 -27.27
N GLY A 22 2.70 -5.82 -26.16
CA GLY A 22 3.51 -5.00 -25.26
C GLY A 22 3.02 -5.14 -23.81
N GLU A 23 2.82 -4.01 -23.13
CA GLU A 23 2.34 -3.97 -21.75
C GLU A 23 1.06 -3.13 -21.63
N CYS A 24 0.24 -3.49 -20.66
CA CYS A 24 -0.99 -2.78 -20.33
C CYS A 24 -1.34 -2.93 -18.84
N ASN A 25 -2.16 -2.00 -18.35
CA ASN A 25 -2.77 -2.09 -17.02
C ASN A 25 -4.29 -2.27 -17.14
N ILE A 26 -4.86 -3.23 -16.41
CA ILE A 26 -6.30 -3.48 -16.32
C ILE A 26 -6.78 -3.26 -14.88
N GLN A 27 -7.97 -2.68 -14.73
CA GLN A 27 -8.57 -2.38 -13.43
C GLN A 27 -9.92 -3.07 -13.26
N TYR A 28 -10.19 -3.50 -12.03
CA TYR A 28 -11.40 -4.21 -11.65
C TYR A 28 -12.04 -3.57 -10.41
N ALA A 29 -13.36 -3.68 -10.30
CA ALA A 29 -14.07 -3.57 -9.03
C ALA A 29 -14.65 -4.95 -8.68
N LEU A 30 -14.27 -5.51 -7.53
CA LEU A 30 -14.74 -6.82 -7.03
C LEU A 30 -15.66 -6.59 -5.83
N ASN A 31 -16.82 -7.24 -5.82
CA ASN A 31 -17.75 -7.22 -4.70
C ASN A 31 -17.13 -7.97 -3.50
N PRO A 32 -17.04 -7.37 -2.29
CA PRO A 32 -16.42 -8.04 -1.15
C PRO A 32 -17.24 -9.22 -0.60
N ASN A 33 -18.49 -9.39 -1.02
CA ASN A 33 -19.40 -10.43 -0.52
C ASN A 33 -19.77 -11.50 -1.57
N SER A 34 -19.23 -11.41 -2.79
CA SER A 34 -19.53 -12.33 -3.89
C SER A 34 -18.40 -12.35 -4.92
N GLU A 35 -18.47 -13.23 -5.91
CA GLU A 35 -17.52 -13.23 -7.04
C GLU A 35 -17.91 -12.27 -8.16
N GLU A 36 -18.90 -11.40 -7.92
CA GLU A 36 -19.30 -10.39 -8.88
C GLU A 36 -18.19 -9.35 -9.03
N PHE A 37 -17.76 -9.11 -10.27
CA PHE A 37 -16.77 -8.08 -10.56
C PHE A 37 -17.08 -7.36 -11.87
N TYR A 38 -16.59 -6.13 -11.96
CA TYR A 38 -16.68 -5.28 -13.14
C TYR A 38 -15.28 -4.94 -13.64
N ILE A 39 -15.11 -4.93 -14.96
CA ILE A 39 -13.93 -4.36 -15.61
C ILE A 39 -14.16 -2.86 -15.71
N ILE A 40 -13.25 -2.06 -15.15
CA ILE A 40 -13.37 -0.61 -15.11
C ILE A 40 -12.75 0.00 -16.36
N GLU A 41 -11.47 -0.30 -16.60
CA GLU A 41 -10.74 0.21 -17.77
C GLU A 41 -9.53 -0.67 -18.11
N VAL A 42 -9.02 -0.48 -19.34
CA VAL A 42 -7.73 -0.98 -19.79
C VAL A 42 -6.91 0.18 -20.34
N ASN A 43 -5.71 0.36 -19.78
CA ASN A 43 -4.71 1.28 -20.28
C ASN A 43 -3.71 0.49 -21.15
N ALA A 44 -3.83 0.58 -22.47
CA ALA A 44 -2.95 -0.10 -23.43
C ALA A 44 -1.59 0.61 -23.61
N ARG A 45 -0.91 0.88 -22.49
CA ARG A 45 0.40 1.52 -22.42
C ARG A 45 1.01 1.34 -21.04
N LEU A 46 2.31 1.67 -20.95
CA LEU A 46 2.97 1.87 -19.66
C LEU A 46 2.23 2.93 -18.83
N SER A 47 2.17 2.66 -17.53
CA SER A 47 1.46 3.45 -16.54
C SER A 47 2.31 3.68 -15.29
N ARG A 48 1.85 4.58 -14.41
CA ARG A 48 2.44 4.71 -13.06
C ARG A 48 2.39 3.38 -12.30
N SER A 49 1.32 2.60 -12.48
CA SER A 49 1.20 1.24 -11.94
C SER A 49 2.23 0.28 -12.53
N SER A 50 2.58 0.41 -13.81
CA SER A 50 3.63 -0.40 -14.46
C SER A 50 5.01 -0.07 -13.89
N ALA A 51 5.30 1.21 -13.65
CA ALA A 51 6.54 1.64 -13.00
C ALA A 51 6.61 1.08 -11.56
N LEU A 52 5.53 1.21 -10.79
CA LEU A 52 5.42 0.63 -9.45
C LEU A 52 5.61 -0.89 -9.46
N ALA A 53 4.93 -1.61 -10.35
CA ALA A 53 5.04 -3.06 -10.47
C ALA A 53 6.47 -3.49 -10.85
N SER A 54 7.15 -2.74 -11.73
CA SER A 54 8.53 -3.02 -12.10
C SER A 54 9.48 -2.90 -10.91
N LYS A 55 9.26 -1.88 -10.06
CA LYS A 55 10.04 -1.69 -8.82
C LYS A 55 9.69 -2.72 -7.75
N ALA A 56 8.42 -3.08 -7.64
CA ALA A 56 7.93 -4.06 -6.67
C ALA A 56 8.40 -5.48 -6.98
N THR A 57 8.59 -5.83 -8.25
CA THR A 57 8.92 -7.21 -8.67
C THR A 57 10.36 -7.38 -9.14
N GLY A 58 11.06 -6.29 -9.43
CA GLY A 58 12.34 -6.33 -10.16
C GLY A 58 12.19 -6.68 -11.65
N TYR A 59 10.97 -6.89 -12.15
CA TYR A 59 10.70 -7.22 -13.54
C TYR A 59 10.60 -5.93 -14.38
N PRO A 60 11.51 -5.70 -15.37
CA PRO A 60 11.56 -4.42 -16.08
C PRO A 60 10.50 -4.35 -17.19
N LEU A 61 9.24 -4.07 -16.84
CA LEU A 61 8.09 -4.11 -17.76
C LEU A 61 8.29 -3.27 -19.02
N ALA A 62 8.82 -2.05 -18.88
CA ALA A 62 9.08 -1.16 -20.01
C ALA A 62 10.13 -1.73 -21.00
N TYR A 63 11.20 -2.34 -20.47
CA TYR A 63 12.24 -2.96 -21.29
C TYR A 63 11.69 -4.17 -22.05
N VAL A 64 10.93 -5.01 -21.37
CA VAL A 64 10.30 -6.20 -21.98
C VAL A 64 9.28 -5.78 -23.04
N ALA A 65 8.41 -4.80 -22.73
CA ALA A 65 7.45 -4.27 -23.69
C ALA A 65 8.11 -3.73 -24.96
N ALA A 66 9.23 -3.02 -24.83
CA ALA A 66 10.00 -2.53 -25.99
C ALA A 66 10.55 -3.68 -26.85
N LYS A 67 11.02 -4.78 -26.24
CA LYS A 67 11.47 -5.97 -26.98
C LYS A 67 10.32 -6.69 -27.69
N LEU A 68 9.16 -6.78 -27.04
CA LEU A 68 7.94 -7.33 -27.65
C LEU A 68 7.51 -6.52 -28.88
N ALA A 69 7.61 -5.19 -28.84
CA ALA A 69 7.32 -4.32 -29.98
C ALA A 69 8.25 -4.55 -31.18
N LEU A 70 9.44 -5.13 -30.96
CA LEU A 70 10.36 -5.55 -32.02
C LEU A 70 10.12 -6.99 -32.49
N GLY A 71 9.00 -7.62 -32.07
CA GLY A 71 8.67 -9.00 -32.41
C GLY A 71 9.46 -10.06 -31.63
N ILE A 72 10.21 -9.69 -30.60
CA ILE A 72 11.00 -10.64 -29.79
C ILE A 72 10.06 -11.24 -28.73
N PRO A 73 9.84 -12.57 -28.73
CA PRO A 73 8.88 -13.19 -27.81
C PRO A 73 9.45 -13.34 -26.39
N LEU A 74 8.58 -13.39 -25.38
CA LEU A 74 8.95 -13.48 -23.95
C LEU A 74 9.97 -14.60 -23.63
N PRO A 75 9.88 -15.83 -24.19
CA PRO A 75 10.85 -16.90 -23.89
C PRO A 75 12.27 -16.61 -24.37
N THR A 76 12.46 -15.68 -25.31
CA THR A 76 13.79 -15.31 -25.83
C THR A 76 14.44 -14.19 -24.99
N ILE A 77 13.62 -13.36 -24.34
CA ILE A 77 14.11 -12.25 -23.52
C ILE A 77 14.66 -12.83 -22.22
N LYS A 78 15.94 -12.58 -21.90
CA LYS A 78 16.54 -13.03 -20.63
C LYS A 78 16.03 -12.20 -19.45
N ASN A 79 15.82 -12.87 -18.31
CA ASN A 79 15.58 -12.18 -17.04
C ASN A 79 16.88 -11.56 -16.53
N SER A 80 16.91 -10.23 -16.45
CA SER A 80 18.06 -9.45 -15.97
C SER A 80 18.41 -9.67 -14.50
N VAL A 81 17.46 -10.15 -13.69
CA VAL A 81 17.67 -10.33 -12.24
C VAL A 81 18.35 -11.67 -11.96
N THR A 82 17.86 -12.76 -12.54
CA THR A 82 18.38 -14.11 -12.27
C THR A 82 19.49 -14.51 -13.25
N GLY A 83 19.54 -13.93 -14.45
CA GLY A 83 20.50 -14.25 -15.51
C GLY A 83 20.34 -15.62 -16.17
N VAL A 84 19.64 -16.55 -15.51
CA VAL A 84 19.48 -17.96 -15.92
C VAL A 84 18.07 -18.32 -16.39
N THR A 85 17.08 -17.45 -16.16
CA THR A 85 15.70 -17.66 -16.63
C THR A 85 15.31 -16.67 -17.73
N THR A 86 14.15 -16.86 -18.33
CA THR A 86 13.58 -15.97 -19.36
C THR A 86 12.62 -14.97 -18.71
N ALA A 87 12.13 -14.01 -19.49
CA ALA A 87 11.10 -13.06 -19.08
C ALA A 87 9.69 -13.68 -19.10
N CYS A 88 9.52 -14.94 -19.53
CA CYS A 88 8.23 -15.61 -19.64
C CYS A 88 7.83 -16.30 -18.31
N PHE A 89 7.59 -15.51 -17.27
CA PHE A 89 7.14 -16.01 -15.96
C PHE A 89 6.34 -14.94 -15.22
N GLU A 90 5.64 -15.36 -14.18
CA GLU A 90 4.99 -14.45 -13.21
C GLU A 90 5.88 -14.33 -11.97
N PRO A 91 6.33 -13.12 -11.59
CA PRO A 91 7.15 -12.94 -10.38
C PRO A 91 6.42 -13.41 -9.11
N SER A 92 7.19 -14.00 -8.18
CA SER A 92 6.74 -14.34 -6.83
C SER A 92 7.54 -13.50 -5.83
N LEU A 93 6.85 -12.96 -4.82
CA LEU A 93 7.42 -12.05 -3.84
C LEU A 93 7.36 -12.68 -2.45
N ASP A 94 8.47 -12.62 -1.72
CA ASP A 94 8.62 -13.04 -0.32
C ASP A 94 8.57 -11.85 0.66
N TYR A 95 8.06 -10.72 0.17
CA TYR A 95 7.88 -9.46 0.89
C TYR A 95 6.58 -8.76 0.46
N CYS A 96 6.18 -7.77 1.25
CA CYS A 96 5.07 -6.87 1.00
C CYS A 96 5.59 -5.51 0.50
N VAL A 97 4.90 -4.94 -0.49
CA VAL A 97 5.18 -3.60 -1.02
C VAL A 97 3.99 -2.70 -0.74
N VAL A 98 4.22 -1.56 -0.11
CA VAL A 98 3.20 -0.54 0.16
C VAL A 98 3.55 0.74 -0.56
N LYS A 99 2.59 1.28 -1.30
CA LYS A 99 2.66 2.57 -1.95
C LYS A 99 1.70 3.54 -1.28
N ILE A 100 2.18 4.74 -0.94
CA ILE A 100 1.36 5.81 -0.36
C ILE A 100 1.50 7.07 -1.24
N PRO A 101 0.41 7.74 -1.63
CA PRO A 101 0.50 9.00 -2.37
C PRO A 101 1.03 10.14 -1.48
N ARG A 102 1.72 11.10 -2.09
CA ARG A 102 2.07 12.37 -1.47
C ARG A 102 1.08 13.44 -1.94
N TRP A 103 0.53 14.18 -0.99
CA TRP A 103 -0.30 15.35 -1.22
C TRP A 103 0.39 16.61 -0.68
N ASP A 104 0.06 17.74 -1.28
CA ASP A 104 0.53 19.07 -0.85
C ASP A 104 -0.63 20.07 -0.87
N LEU A 105 -1.78 19.63 -0.35
CA LEU A 105 -3.06 20.36 -0.43
C LEU A 105 -3.08 21.61 0.45
N ALA A 106 -2.25 21.66 1.50
CA ALA A 106 -2.13 22.82 2.38
C ALA A 106 -1.65 24.09 1.66
N LYS A 107 -1.00 23.96 0.49
CA LYS A 107 -0.61 25.10 -0.35
C LYS A 107 -1.77 25.73 -1.11
N PHE A 108 -2.94 25.09 -1.13
CA PHE A 108 -4.08 25.47 -1.97
C PHE A 108 -5.34 25.73 -1.13
N ASN A 109 -5.44 26.93 -0.53
CA ASN A 109 -6.54 27.31 0.38
C ASN A 109 -7.96 27.19 -0.20
N ARG A 110 -8.11 27.21 -1.52
CA ARG A 110 -9.41 27.11 -2.22
C ARG A 110 -9.72 25.72 -2.76
N VAL A 111 -8.87 24.73 -2.48
CA VAL A 111 -9.02 23.36 -2.98
C VAL A 111 -9.53 22.47 -1.85
N SER A 112 -10.54 21.66 -2.16
CA SER A 112 -11.04 20.65 -1.23
C SER A 112 -9.96 19.60 -0.92
N THR A 113 -9.78 19.29 0.36
CA THR A 113 -8.90 18.23 0.86
C THR A 113 -9.47 16.82 0.66
N LYS A 114 -10.76 16.71 0.30
CA LYS A 114 -11.40 15.43 -0.01
C LYS A 114 -10.75 14.79 -1.24
N ILE A 115 -10.46 13.50 -1.17
CA ILE A 115 -9.93 12.71 -2.27
C ILE A 115 -11.03 11.83 -2.88
N GLY A 116 -10.90 11.51 -4.17
CA GLY A 116 -11.89 10.75 -4.91
C GLY A 116 -11.30 10.20 -6.21
N SER A 117 -12.13 9.99 -7.23
CA SER A 117 -11.71 9.43 -8.53
C SER A 117 -10.72 10.34 -9.28
N SER A 118 -10.84 11.66 -9.11
CA SER A 118 -9.89 12.62 -9.69
C SER A 118 -8.64 12.76 -8.82
N MET A 119 -7.48 12.48 -9.43
CA MET A 119 -6.20 12.49 -8.72
C MET A 119 -5.78 13.92 -8.33
N LYS A 120 -5.40 14.08 -7.05
CA LYS A 120 -4.81 15.31 -6.50
C LYS A 120 -3.40 15.14 -5.92
N SER A 121 -2.88 13.91 -5.89
CA SER A 121 -1.54 13.62 -5.39
C SER A 121 -0.47 14.16 -6.32
N VAL A 122 0.58 14.76 -5.75
CA VAL A 122 1.72 15.33 -6.49
C VAL A 122 2.88 14.35 -6.64
N GLY A 123 2.85 13.26 -5.89
CA GLY A 123 3.88 12.22 -5.93
C GLY A 123 3.44 10.96 -5.21
N GLU A 124 4.37 10.04 -5.04
CA GLU A 124 4.16 8.77 -4.34
C GLU A 124 5.47 8.23 -3.79
N VAL A 125 5.35 7.44 -2.73
CA VAL A 125 6.47 6.70 -2.14
C VAL A 125 6.16 5.22 -2.15
N MET A 126 7.21 4.40 -2.15
CA MET A 126 7.11 2.95 -2.11
C MET A 126 8.05 2.41 -1.03
N ALA A 127 7.54 1.57 -0.15
CA ALA A 127 8.35 0.87 0.83
C ALA A 127 8.14 -0.65 0.74
N ILE A 128 9.19 -1.38 1.09
CA ILE A 128 9.22 -2.85 1.13
C ILE A 128 9.43 -3.29 2.58
N GLY A 129 8.69 -4.30 3.01
CA GLY A 129 8.82 -4.94 4.32
C GLY A 129 8.43 -6.41 4.26
N ARG A 130 8.84 -7.22 5.24
CA ARG A 130 8.48 -8.65 5.30
C ARG A 130 7.06 -8.91 5.75
N ASN A 131 6.40 -7.89 6.30
CA ASN A 131 4.98 -7.87 6.62
C ASN A 131 4.38 -6.51 6.26
N PHE A 132 3.05 -6.44 6.29
CA PHE A 132 2.32 -5.22 5.93
C PHE A 132 2.62 -4.08 6.89
N GLU A 133 2.61 -4.33 8.20
CA GLU A 133 2.83 -3.31 9.23
C GLU A 133 4.18 -2.62 9.01
N GLU A 134 5.23 -3.39 8.76
CA GLU A 134 6.57 -2.91 8.47
C GLU A 134 6.61 -2.02 7.21
N ALA A 135 6.11 -2.55 6.09
CA ALA A 135 6.11 -1.82 4.82
C ALA A 135 5.27 -0.54 4.92
N PHE A 136 4.12 -0.60 5.60
CA PHE A 136 3.21 0.52 5.78
C PHE A 136 3.82 1.64 6.64
N GLN A 137 4.42 1.31 7.78
CA GLN A 137 5.06 2.33 8.63
C GLN A 137 6.29 2.96 7.94
N LYS A 138 7.07 2.17 7.18
CA LYS A 138 8.16 2.71 6.36
C LYS A 138 7.64 3.66 5.29
N ALA A 139 6.56 3.29 4.59
CA ALA A 139 5.97 4.14 3.56
C ALA A 139 5.46 5.45 4.15
N LEU A 140 4.77 5.42 5.31
CA LEU A 140 4.26 6.64 5.95
C LEU A 140 5.37 7.64 6.28
N ARG A 141 6.52 7.16 6.78
CA ARG A 141 7.70 8.00 7.04
C ARG A 141 8.32 8.62 5.81
N MET A 142 8.20 7.96 4.66
CA MET A 142 8.72 8.51 3.40
C MET A 142 7.83 9.63 2.85
N VAL A 143 6.54 9.65 3.22
CA VAL A 143 5.59 10.66 2.69
C VAL A 143 5.91 12.04 3.24
N ASP A 144 6.20 12.17 4.54
CA ASP A 144 6.43 13.46 5.20
C ASP A 144 7.51 13.32 6.27
N GLU A 145 8.47 14.25 6.28
CA GLU A 145 9.57 14.26 7.26
C GLU A 145 9.08 14.43 8.71
N ASN A 146 7.89 14.99 8.91
CA ASN A 146 7.28 15.18 10.22
C ASN A 146 6.45 13.98 10.68
N VAL A 147 6.26 12.98 9.82
CA VAL A 147 5.49 11.77 10.14
C VAL A 147 6.44 10.65 10.50
N ASN A 148 6.43 10.23 11.77
CA ASN A 148 7.32 9.16 12.24
C ASN A 148 6.77 7.74 12.00
N GLY A 149 5.51 7.60 11.57
CA GLY A 149 4.85 6.34 11.28
C GLY A 149 3.33 6.46 11.39
N PHE A 150 2.65 5.36 11.72
CA PHE A 150 1.20 5.36 11.94
C PHE A 150 0.85 5.88 13.34
N ASP A 151 0.94 7.20 13.49
CA ASP A 151 0.87 7.89 14.78
C ASP A 151 -0.58 8.29 15.13
N PRO A 152 -1.14 7.83 16.26
CA PRO A 152 -2.51 8.15 16.68
C PRO A 152 -2.69 9.55 17.28
N TYR A 153 -1.61 10.32 17.47
CA TYR A 153 -1.66 11.64 18.14
C TYR A 153 -1.60 12.82 17.16
N LEU A 154 -1.35 12.58 15.87
CA LEU A 154 -1.25 13.64 14.85
C LEU A 154 -2.61 14.29 14.54
N ASN A 155 -3.71 13.54 14.65
CA ASN A 155 -5.05 14.02 14.38
C ASN A 155 -6.03 13.52 15.42
N ASN A 156 -7.12 14.28 15.63
CA ASN A 156 -8.25 13.81 16.41
C ASN A 156 -9.15 12.90 15.58
N VAL A 157 -9.94 12.07 16.26
CA VAL A 157 -10.99 11.28 15.62
C VAL A 157 -12.01 12.21 14.99
N ASN A 158 -12.32 11.95 13.72
CA ASN A 158 -13.31 12.65 12.93
C ASN A 158 -14.03 11.63 12.03
N GLU A 159 -15.26 11.26 12.36
CA GLU A 159 -16.00 10.25 11.59
C GLU A 159 -16.31 10.71 10.17
N ASN A 160 -16.47 12.02 9.94
CA ASN A 160 -16.67 12.56 8.59
C ASN A 160 -15.45 12.32 7.70
N GLU A 161 -14.22 12.46 8.24
CA GLU A 161 -13.01 12.15 7.46
C GLU A 161 -12.76 10.64 7.30
N LEU A 162 -13.31 9.83 8.21
CA LEU A 162 -13.33 8.38 8.02
C LEU A 162 -14.30 7.98 6.92
N GLN A 163 -15.46 8.62 6.78
CA GLN A 163 -16.43 8.35 5.71
C GLN A 163 -16.03 8.98 4.39
N GLU A 164 -15.68 10.26 4.40
CA GLU A 164 -15.27 11.05 3.24
C GLU A 164 -13.74 11.20 3.26
N PRO A 165 -13.01 10.40 2.47
CA PRO A 165 -11.56 10.31 2.61
C PRO A 165 -10.86 11.63 2.32
N THR A 166 -9.86 11.95 3.14
CA THR A 166 -8.92 13.08 2.98
C THR A 166 -7.48 12.57 2.88
N ASP A 167 -6.52 13.44 2.59
CA ASP A 167 -5.08 13.15 2.65
C ASP A 167 -4.59 12.82 4.08
N LYS A 168 -5.40 13.12 5.11
CA LYS A 168 -5.09 12.86 6.53
C LYS A 168 -5.86 11.68 7.14
N ARG A 169 -6.74 11.02 6.36
CA ARG A 169 -7.61 9.92 6.83
C ARG A 169 -6.88 8.83 7.62
N MET A 170 -5.65 8.49 7.23
CA MET A 170 -4.87 7.44 7.94
C MET A 170 -4.57 7.84 9.41
N PHE A 171 -4.28 9.10 9.68
CA PHE A 171 -4.00 9.56 11.05
C PHE A 171 -5.29 9.68 11.88
N VAL A 172 -6.41 10.05 11.24
CA VAL A 172 -7.73 10.01 11.87
C VAL A 172 -8.11 8.55 12.23
N LEU A 173 -7.77 7.60 11.37
CA LEU A 173 -7.98 6.17 11.59
C LEU A 173 -7.11 5.64 12.74
N ALA A 174 -5.83 6.05 12.82
CA ALA A 174 -4.95 5.74 13.95
C ALA A 174 -5.55 6.21 15.29
N ALA A 175 -6.03 7.46 15.32
CA ALA A 175 -6.69 8.03 16.50
C ALA A 175 -7.97 7.26 16.88
N ALA A 176 -8.76 6.82 15.89
CA ALA A 176 -9.99 6.07 16.12
C ALA A 176 -9.72 4.69 16.74
N LEU A 177 -8.71 3.98 16.22
CA LEU A 177 -8.22 2.74 16.80
C LEU A 177 -7.72 2.95 18.24
N LYS A 178 -7.00 4.05 18.50
CA LYS A 178 -6.53 4.39 19.85
C LYS A 178 -7.68 4.62 20.83
N LYS A 179 -8.78 5.22 20.36
CA LYS A 179 -10.06 5.36 21.08
C LYS A 179 -10.95 4.11 21.09
N ASN A 180 -10.41 2.94 20.79
CA ASN A 180 -11.11 1.64 20.85
C ASN A 180 -12.29 1.49 19.89
N TYR A 181 -12.27 2.16 18.73
CA TYR A 181 -13.24 1.87 17.67
C TYR A 181 -13.06 0.42 17.20
N THR A 182 -14.17 -0.30 17.03
CA THR A 182 -14.14 -1.69 16.56
C THR A 182 -13.76 -1.75 15.09
N ILE A 183 -13.18 -2.88 14.67
CA ILE A 183 -12.84 -3.13 13.26
C ILE A 183 -14.07 -3.04 12.37
N ASP A 184 -15.22 -3.58 12.82
CA ASP A 184 -16.47 -3.51 12.06
C ASP A 184 -16.98 -2.07 11.90
N LYS A 185 -16.93 -1.26 12.96
CA LYS A 185 -17.29 0.16 12.86
C LYS A 185 -16.40 0.89 11.85
N LEU A 186 -15.09 0.64 11.91
CA LEU A 186 -14.14 1.25 10.96
C LEU A 186 -14.35 0.74 9.54
N TYR A 187 -14.68 -0.54 9.35
CA TYR A 187 -15.05 -1.08 8.05
C TYR A 187 -16.29 -0.39 7.50
N GLU A 188 -17.33 -0.20 8.31
CA GLU A 188 -18.55 0.47 7.86
C GLU A 188 -18.32 1.93 7.47
N LEU A 189 -17.52 2.65 8.25
CA LEU A 189 -17.16 4.03 7.94
C LEU A 189 -16.27 4.11 6.69
N THR A 190 -15.29 3.21 6.54
CA THR A 190 -14.20 3.43 5.60
C THR A 190 -14.25 2.61 4.32
N LYS A 191 -14.93 1.46 4.38
CA LYS A 191 -14.89 0.36 3.41
C LYS A 191 -13.47 -0.18 3.13
N ILE A 192 -12.50 0.12 4.01
CA ILE A 192 -11.19 -0.52 4.00
C ILE A 192 -11.35 -1.93 4.55
N ASP A 193 -10.82 -2.92 3.84
CA ASP A 193 -10.95 -4.32 4.22
C ASP A 193 -10.49 -4.57 5.67
N ARG A 194 -11.22 -5.45 6.36
CA ARG A 194 -11.01 -5.78 7.77
C ARG A 194 -9.61 -6.29 8.04
N TRP A 195 -8.99 -7.00 7.09
CA TRP A 195 -7.63 -7.47 7.20
C TRP A 195 -6.65 -6.31 7.41
N PHE A 196 -6.74 -5.24 6.61
CA PHE A 196 -5.88 -4.07 6.78
C PHE A 196 -6.17 -3.36 8.10
N LEU A 197 -7.44 -3.19 8.45
CA LEU A 197 -7.82 -2.55 9.71
C LEU A 197 -7.27 -3.32 10.92
N GLN A 198 -7.30 -4.65 10.90
CA GLN A 198 -6.72 -5.50 11.93
C GLN A 198 -5.20 -5.33 12.00
N LYS A 199 -4.51 -5.25 10.86
CA LYS A 199 -3.06 -4.99 10.81
C LYS A 199 -2.69 -3.62 11.37
N LEU A 200 -3.48 -2.59 11.06
CA LEU A 200 -3.30 -1.25 11.63
C LEU A 200 -3.58 -1.25 13.13
N LYS A 201 -4.56 -2.04 13.61
CA LYS A 201 -4.82 -2.21 15.04
C LYS A 201 -3.63 -2.82 15.77
N ASN A 202 -2.92 -3.79 15.18
CA ASN A 202 -1.71 -4.37 15.78
C ASN A 202 -0.66 -3.30 16.11
N ILE A 203 -0.48 -2.30 15.23
CA ILE A 203 0.44 -1.17 15.46
C ILE A 203 -0.02 -0.36 16.68
N ILE A 204 -1.31 -0.03 16.77
CA ILE A 204 -1.87 0.76 17.87
C ILE A 204 -1.87 0.00 19.20
N ASP A 205 -2.11 -1.30 19.18
CA ASP A 205 -1.98 -2.16 20.37
C ASP A 205 -0.52 -2.18 20.85
N HIS A 206 0.45 -2.23 19.94
CA HIS A 206 1.86 -2.15 20.32
C HIS A 206 2.27 -0.79 20.89
N TYR A 207 1.67 0.31 20.40
CA TYR A 207 1.81 1.63 21.05
C TYR A 207 1.39 1.58 22.52
N ARG A 208 0.28 0.90 22.85
CA ARG A 208 -0.20 0.77 24.25
C ARG A 208 0.79 -0.03 25.11
N ILE A 209 1.40 -1.06 24.55
CA ILE A 209 2.44 -1.84 25.23
C ILE A 209 3.67 -0.96 25.50
N LEU A 210 4.12 -0.18 24.51
CA LEU A 210 5.25 0.71 24.70
C LEU A 210 4.97 1.79 25.75
N GLU A 211 3.79 2.41 25.70
CA GLU A 211 3.39 3.47 26.64
C GLU A 211 3.14 2.98 28.07
N SER A 212 2.87 1.69 28.27
CA SER A 212 2.71 1.11 29.61
C SER A 212 4.04 0.82 30.31
N ILE A 213 5.16 0.88 29.57
CA ILE A 213 6.50 0.75 30.15
C ILE A 213 6.82 2.04 30.90
N SER A 214 6.74 1.99 32.23
CA SER A 214 7.25 3.05 33.09
C SER A 214 8.78 3.02 33.11
N SER A 215 9.38 4.21 32.95
CA SER A 215 10.81 4.53 33.02
C SER A 215 11.73 3.37 33.44
N GLY A 216 12.45 2.81 32.46
CA GLY A 216 13.35 1.66 32.59
C GLY A 216 13.85 1.18 31.22
N SER A 217 14.63 0.12 31.20
CA SER A 217 15.09 -0.51 29.94
C SER A 217 13.93 -1.25 29.25
N ILE A 218 13.73 -1.02 27.95
CA ILE A 218 12.73 -1.76 27.16
C ILE A 218 13.14 -3.24 27.08
N PRO A 219 12.26 -4.20 27.41
CA PRO A 219 12.53 -5.62 27.21
C PRO A 219 12.87 -5.93 25.74
N PHE A 220 13.93 -6.72 25.52
CA PHE A 220 14.45 -7.02 24.18
C PHE A 220 13.36 -7.51 23.20
N GLU A 221 12.48 -8.41 23.63
CA GLU A 221 11.43 -8.96 22.76
C GLU A 221 10.39 -7.90 22.35
N ILE A 222 10.05 -6.96 23.25
CA ILE A 222 9.13 -5.86 22.92
C ILE A 222 9.76 -4.93 21.89
N LEU A 223 11.04 -4.59 22.09
CA LEU A 223 11.79 -3.75 21.15
C LEU A 223 11.92 -4.43 19.79
N LYS A 224 12.33 -5.70 19.77
CA LYS A 224 12.47 -6.51 18.56
C LYS A 224 11.16 -6.58 17.78
N TYR A 225 10.04 -6.87 18.45
CA TYR A 225 8.74 -6.90 17.81
C TYR A 225 8.33 -5.53 17.25
N ALA A 226 8.59 -4.44 18.00
CA ALA A 226 8.36 -3.07 17.52
C ALA A 226 9.09 -2.82 16.19
N LYS A 227 10.37 -3.21 16.10
CA LYS A 227 11.15 -3.08 14.86
C LYS A 227 10.61 -3.95 13.74
N GLN A 228 10.21 -5.18 14.03
CA GLN A 228 9.64 -6.11 13.05
C GLN A 228 8.31 -5.63 12.45
N ILE A 229 7.51 -4.87 13.18
CA ILE A 229 6.28 -4.24 12.66
C ILE A 229 6.51 -2.79 12.18
N GLY A 230 7.77 -2.36 12.08
CA GLY A 230 8.17 -1.13 11.40
C GLY A 230 8.24 0.14 12.24
N PHE A 231 8.22 0.07 13.57
CA PHE A 231 8.39 1.26 14.42
C PHE A 231 9.76 1.91 14.19
N SER A 232 9.77 3.22 14.01
CA SER A 232 11.01 4.00 14.06
C SER A 232 11.48 4.21 15.49
N ASP A 233 12.77 4.51 15.66
CA ASP A 233 13.33 4.77 16.98
C ASP A 233 12.71 6.02 17.61
N LYS A 234 12.37 7.03 16.79
CA LYS A 234 11.62 8.21 17.22
C LYS A 234 10.23 7.88 17.76
N GLN A 235 9.48 6.96 17.12
CA GLN A 235 8.18 6.52 17.65
C GLN A 235 8.31 5.82 18.99
N ILE A 236 9.31 4.94 19.12
CA ILE A 236 9.57 4.19 20.35
C ILE A 236 9.96 5.15 21.48
N ALA A 237 10.94 6.04 21.23
CA ALA A 237 11.40 7.04 22.18
C ALA A 237 10.26 7.92 22.68
N ALA A 238 9.41 8.42 21.77
CA ALA A 238 8.23 9.20 22.11
C ALA A 238 7.22 8.40 22.97
N ALA A 239 6.96 7.14 22.61
CA ALA A 239 6.00 6.29 23.34
C ALA A 239 6.46 5.98 24.78
N ILE A 240 7.76 5.73 24.98
CA ILE A 240 8.33 5.45 26.31
C ILE A 240 8.78 6.70 27.08
N LYS A 241 8.58 7.89 26.51
CA LYS A 241 9.02 9.19 27.07
C LYS A 241 10.52 9.24 27.37
N SER A 242 11.32 8.58 26.54
CA SER A 242 12.78 8.75 26.53
C SER A 242 13.10 9.90 25.59
N THR A 243 13.62 11.00 26.14
CA THR A 243 14.17 12.13 25.37
C THR A 243 15.34 11.70 24.51
#